data_AF-A0A1F9LGJ1-F1
#
_entry.id   AF-A0A1F9LGJ1-F1
#
_cell.length_a   1.000
_cell.length_b   1.000
_cell.length_c   1.000
_cell.angle_alpha   90.00
_cell.angle_beta   90.00
_cell.angle_gamma   90.00
#
_symmetry.space_group_name_H-M   'P 1'
#
loop_
_entity.id
_entity.type
_entity.pdbx_description
1 polymer ?
#
loop_
_entity_poly.entity_id
_entity_poly.type
_entity_poly.pdbx_seq_one_letter_code
_entity_poly.pdbx_strand_id
1 'polypeptide(L)' 'MKKHHEYSLLGFQALKRATVQAAKEAQMNNYKVPYWVNGKISVEIPELIIEQSAPPDRDPSGLQPGK' A
#
# COMPACT_ATOMS: atom_id res chain seq x y z
N MET A 1 25.83 14.69 -15.67
CA MET A 1 24.71 13.73 -15.74
C MET A 1 23.76 13.89 -14.54
N LYS A 2 22.97 14.97 -14.44
CA LYS A 2 22.05 15.17 -13.28
C LYS A 2 20.55 15.15 -13.65
N LYS A 3 20.19 15.57 -14.87
CA LYS A 3 18.79 15.71 -15.29
C LYS A 3 18.03 14.39 -15.51
N HIS A 4 18.72 13.30 -15.87
CA HIS A 4 18.06 12.01 -16.08
C HIS A 4 17.60 11.35 -14.77
N HIS A 5 18.20 11.73 -13.63
CA HIS A 5 17.95 11.09 -12.35
C HIS A 5 16.56 11.44 -11.78
N GLU A 6 16.09 12.68 -11.94
CA GLU A 6 14.80 13.14 -11.41
C GLU A 6 13.61 12.46 -12.09
N TYR A 7 13.63 12.35 -13.43
CA TYR A 7 12.57 11.66 -14.17
C TYR A 7 12.58 10.15 -13.91
N SER A 8 13.76 9.54 -13.79
CA SER A 8 13.88 8.13 -13.41
C SER A 8 13.35 7.88 -12.00
N LEU A 9 13.60 8.79 -11.05
CA LEU A 9 13.07 8.71 -9.69
C LEU A 9 11.54 8.84 -9.68
N LEU A 10 11.00 9.80 -10.42
CA LEU A 10 9.55 10.00 -10.54
C LEU A 10 8.88 8.76 -11.16
N GLY A 11 9.46 8.20 -12.23
CA GLY A 11 8.98 6.98 -12.87
C GLY A 11 9.03 5.77 -11.93
N PHE A 12 10.12 5.63 -11.15
CA PHE A 12 10.23 4.58 -10.15
C PHE A 12 9.18 4.70 -9.04
N GLN A 13 8.91 5.92 -8.57
CA GLN A 13 7.84 6.16 -7.58
C GLN A 13 6.46 5.85 -8.14
N ALA A 14 6.18 6.22 -9.39
CA ALA A 14 4.93 5.90 -10.07
C ALA A 14 4.76 4.37 -10.22
N LEU A 15 5.82 3.67 -10.62
CA LEU A 15 5.83 2.22 -10.72
C LEU A 15 5.56 1.58 -9.36
N LYS A 16 6.23 2.03 -8.29
CA LYS A 16 6.00 1.52 -6.94
C LYS A 16 4.54 1.66 -6.51
N ARG A 17 3.89 2.80 -6.82
CA ARG A 17 2.46 3.00 -6.53
C ARG A 17 1.57 2.06 -7.33
N ALA A 18 1.85 1.90 -8.63
CA ALA A 18 1.10 0.98 -9.49
C ALA A 18 1.23 -0.48 -9.03
N THR A 19 2.42 -0.92 -8.61
CA THR A 19 2.65 -2.26 -8.08
C THR A 19 1.85 -2.51 -6.80
N VAL A 20 1.78 -1.53 -5.88
CA VAL A 20 0.97 -1.65 -4.66
C VAL A 20 -0.51 -1.80 -4.99
N GLN A 21 -1.02 -1.01 -5.94
CA GLN A 21 -2.41 -1.11 -6.38
C GLN A 21 -2.71 -2.46 -7.03
N ALA A 22 -1.83 -2.94 -7.92
CA ALA A 22 -1.97 -4.24 -8.56
C ALA A 22 -1.94 -5.40 -7.56
N ALA A 23 -1.08 -5.33 -6.53
CA ALA A 23 -1.04 -6.33 -5.46
C ALA A 23 -2.35 -6.34 -4.65
N LYS A 24 -2.91 -5.17 -4.36
CA LYS A 24 -4.21 -5.04 -3.67
C LYS A 24 -5.36 -5.61 -4.50
N GLU A 25 -5.39 -5.31 -5.80
CA GLU A 25 -6.39 -5.88 -6.72
C GLU A 25 -6.24 -7.39 -6.85
N ALA A 26 -5.01 -7.89 -6.95
CA ALA A 26 -4.74 -9.32 -6.96
C ALA A 26 -5.27 -9.98 -5.70
N GLN A 27 -5.05 -9.39 -4.53
CA GLN A 27 -5.61 -9.89 -3.27
C GLN A 27 -7.15 -9.90 -3.27
N MET A 28 -7.79 -8.78 -3.63
CA MET A 28 -9.26 -8.68 -3.65
C MET A 28 -9.91 -9.74 -4.54
N ASN A 29 -9.23 -10.14 -5.61
CA ASN A 29 -9.70 -11.14 -6.56
C ASN A 29 -9.09 -12.54 -6.34
N ASN A 30 -8.33 -12.76 -5.25
CA ASN A 30 -7.58 -13.99 -4.98
C ASN A 30 -6.64 -14.43 -6.13
N TYR A 31 -6.12 -13.47 -6.88
CA TYR A 31 -5.10 -13.71 -7.89
C TYR A 31 -3.75 -13.98 -7.25
N LYS A 32 -3.07 -14.94 -7.87
CA LYS A 32 -1.73 -15.36 -7.54
C LYS A 32 -0.72 -14.45 -8.24
N VAL A 33 0.23 -13.91 -7.49
CA VAL A 33 1.29 -13.04 -8.02
C VAL A 33 2.62 -13.79 -7.98
N PRO A 34 3.34 -13.89 -9.12
CA PRO A 34 4.67 -14.46 -9.13
C PRO A 34 5.67 -13.49 -8.48
N TYR A 35 6.48 -14.00 -7.57
CA TYR A 35 7.58 -13.26 -6.96
C TYR A 35 8.86 -14.09 -6.92
N TRP A 36 9.99 -13.40 -6.99
CA TRP A 36 11.31 -14.02 -6.99
C TRP A 36 11.77 -14.25 -5.55
N VAL A 37 12.05 -15.50 -5.20
CA VAL A 37 12.59 -15.87 -3.89
C VAL A 37 13.64 -16.97 -4.05
N ASN A 38 14.82 -16.77 -3.48
CA ASN A 38 15.88 -17.78 -3.44
C ASN A 38 16.23 -18.42 -4.81
N GLY A 39 16.31 -17.63 -5.88
CA GLY A 39 16.68 -18.16 -7.20
C GLY A 39 15.52 -18.73 -8.02
N LYS A 40 14.29 -18.70 -7.50
CA LYS A 40 13.12 -19.34 -8.11
C LYS A 40 11.93 -18.38 -8.11
N ILE A 41 11.01 -18.62 -9.04
CA ILE A 41 9.71 -17.95 -9.06
C ILE A 41 8.77 -18.73 -8.15
N SER A 42 8.36 -18.12 -7.05
CA SER A 42 7.24 -18.60 -6.22
C SER A 42 5.98 -17.82 -6.60
N VAL A 43 4.82 -18.40 -6.29
CA VAL A 43 3.53 -17.85 -6.70
C VAL A 43 2.58 -17.92 -5.51
N GLU A 44 2.29 -16.78 -4.90
CA GLU A 44 1.41 -16.69 -3.72
C GLU A 44 0.44 -15.52 -3.85
N ILE A 45 -0.60 -15.54 -3.03
CA ILE A 45 -1.49 -14.40 -2.84
C ILE A 45 -0.77 -13.46 -1.88
N PRO A 46 -0.58 -12.17 -2.22
CA PRO A 46 0.11 -11.23 -1.34
C PRO A 46 -0.57 -11.13 0.04
N GLU A 47 0.20 -11.36 1.11
CA GLU A 47 -0.27 -11.15 2.49
C GLU A 47 -0.30 -9.65 2.84
N LEU A 48 -1.36 -9.21 3.55
CA LEU A 48 -1.54 -7.81 3.92
C LEU A 48 -0.99 -7.58 5.33
N ILE A 49 0.08 -6.78 5.48
CA ILE A 49 0.37 -6.14 6.77
C ILE A 49 -0.61 -4.97 6.89
N ILE A 50 -1.76 -5.22 7.52
CA ILE A 50 -2.70 -4.15 7.87
C ILE A 50 -2.14 -3.46 9.11
N GLU A 51 -1.45 -2.35 8.93
CA GLU A 51 -1.34 -1.40 10.04
C GLU A 51 -2.74 -0.82 10.26
N GLN A 52 -3.44 -1.36 11.26
CA GLN A 52 -4.70 -0.83 11.73
C GLN A 52 -4.42 0.53 12.39
N SER A 53 -4.39 1.61 11.61
CA SER A 53 -4.46 2.95 12.15
C SER A 53 -5.87 3.15 12.71
N ALA A 54 -6.07 2.83 13.99
CA ALA A 54 -7.29 3.20 14.69
C ALA A 54 -7.48 4.73 14.53
N PRO A 55 -8.69 5.20 14.18
CA PRO A 55 -8.98 6.63 14.25
C PRO A 55 -8.71 7.10 15.69
N PRO A 56 -8.11 8.28 15.91
CA PRO A 56 -8.07 8.85 17.25
C PRO A 56 -9.52 8.96 17.74
N ASP A 57 -9.80 8.33 18.89
CA ASP A 57 -11.09 8.39 19.54
C ASP A 57 -11.55 9.85 19.60
N ARG A 58 -12.72 10.13 19.02
CA ARG A 58 -13.34 11.45 19.12
C ARG A 58 -13.67 11.69 20.59
N ASP A 59 -12.92 12.62 21.19
CA ASP A 59 -13.12 13.14 22.53
C ASP A 59 -14.61 13.48 22.78
N PRO A 60 -15.28 12.91 23.80
CA PRO A 60 -16.72 13.09 24.02
C PRO A 60 -17.09 14.43 24.68
N SER A 61 -16.19 15.41 24.75
CA SER A 61 -16.37 16.66 25.50
C SER A 61 -17.29 17.71 24.86
N GLY A 62 -18.21 17.30 23.97
CA GLY A 62 -19.13 18.20 23.23
C GLY A 62 -20.58 18.27 23.75
N LEU A 63 -20.96 17.65 24.87
CA LEU A 63 -22.31 17.81 25.43
C LEU A 63 -22.39 19.10 26.28
N GLN A 64 -22.91 20.19 25.70
CA GLN A 64 -23.42 21.31 26.49
C GLN A 64 -24.76 20.91 27.14
N PRO A 65 -24.94 21.06 28.46
CA PRO A 65 -26.25 20.97 29.07
C PRO A 65 -27.02 22.28 28.81
N GLY A 66 -28.22 22.15 28.23
CA GLY A 66 -29.13 23.26 28.02
C GLY A 66 -29.49 23.95 29.34
N LYS A 67 -29.60 25.27 29.27
CA LYS A 67 -30.42 26.11 30.16
C LYS A 67 -31.29 27.00 29.30
#